data_AF-A0A519ZNM4-F1
#
_entry.id   AF-A0A519ZNM4-F1
#
_cell.length_a   1.000
_cell.length_b   1.000
_cell.length_c   1.000
_cell.angle_alpha   90.00
_cell.angle_beta   90.00
_cell.angle_gamma   90.00
#
_symmetry.space_group_name_H-M   'P 1'
#
loop_
_entity.id
_entity.type
_entity.pdbx_description
1 polymer ?
#
loop_
_entity_poly.entity_id
_entity_poly.type
_entity_poly.pdbx_seq_one_letter_code
_entity_poly.pdbx_strand_id
1 'polypeptide(L)'
;SLLHRQGELVGSRLIGQQFSQPGHFWGRPSATGGMPYNGGASGGSNLGPTNPALVQAVRARVAALRAADPGNKAPVPVDLVTASASGLDPHITPAAAQYQLARVARARGLPPAALRTLVDQHTEGRQWGLLGEPRVNVLPLNLALDEIAAQPARHSGRASPP
;
A
#
# COMPACT_ATOMS: atom_id res chain seq x y z
N SER A 1 -4.50 -12.05 -14.52
CA SER A 1 -3.87 -10.92 -13.81
C SER A 1 -4.88 -9.90 -13.30
N LEU A 2 -6.03 -9.74 -13.97
CA LEU A 2 -7.16 -8.95 -13.48
C LEU A 2 -7.75 -9.53 -12.19
N LEU A 3 -8.20 -8.64 -11.31
CA LEU A 3 -8.86 -8.95 -10.05
C LEU A 3 -10.33 -8.53 -10.14
N HIS A 4 -11.24 -9.44 -9.78
CA HIS A 4 -12.67 -9.16 -9.72
C HIS A 4 -13.18 -9.35 -8.30
N ARG A 5 -14.11 -8.50 -7.87
CA ARG A 5 -14.84 -8.63 -6.60
C ARG A 5 -16.33 -8.63 -6.92
N GLN A 6 -17.03 -9.70 -6.55
CA GLN A 6 -18.47 -9.85 -6.80
C GLN A 6 -18.88 -9.63 -8.28
N GLY A 7 -18.00 -10.03 -9.21
CA GLY A 7 -18.22 -9.86 -10.66
C GLY A 7 -17.76 -8.51 -11.22
N GLU A 8 -17.38 -7.54 -10.38
CA GLU A 8 -16.88 -6.23 -10.80
C GLU A 8 -15.34 -6.24 -10.92
N LEU A 9 -14.80 -5.66 -11.99
CA LEU A 9 -13.36 -5.50 -12.18
C LEU A 9 -12.81 -4.44 -11.21
N VAL A 10 -12.00 -4.86 -10.23
CA VAL A 10 -11.40 -3.95 -9.22
C VAL A 10 -9.95 -3.58 -9.54
N GLY A 11 -9.35 -4.17 -10.57
CA GLY A 11 -8.03 -3.77 -11.07
C GLY A 11 -7.18 -4.95 -11.54
N SER A 12 -5.85 -4.77 -11.46
CA SER A 12 -4.86 -5.77 -11.88
C SER A 12 -3.80 -5.92 -10.80
N ARG A 13 -3.33 -7.16 -10.57
CA ARG A 13 -2.18 -7.41 -9.68
C ARG A 13 -0.90 -6.72 -10.16
N LEU A 14 -0.83 -6.34 -11.44
CA LEU A 14 0.37 -5.79 -12.07
C LEU A 14 0.40 -4.25 -12.10
N ILE A 15 -0.72 -3.59 -11.78
CA ILE A 15 -0.86 -2.14 -11.90
C ILE A 15 -1.21 -1.59 -10.52
N GLY A 16 -0.33 -0.74 -9.98
CA GLY A 16 -0.57 -0.03 -8.74
C GLY A 16 -1.74 0.93 -8.87
N GLN A 17 -2.37 1.24 -7.73
CA GLN A 17 -3.48 2.19 -7.65
C GLN A 17 -3.19 3.22 -6.57
N GLN A 18 -3.78 4.40 -6.73
CA GLN A 18 -3.66 5.44 -5.71
C GLN A 18 -4.53 5.12 -4.50
N PHE A 19 -3.90 4.86 -3.36
CA PHE A 19 -4.55 4.78 -2.05
C PHE A 19 -4.16 6.00 -1.21
N SER A 20 -5.16 6.70 -0.67
CA SER A 20 -4.97 7.88 0.19
C SER A 20 -5.70 7.80 1.53
N GLN A 21 -6.62 6.85 1.68
CA GLN A 21 -7.40 6.71 2.91
C GLN A 21 -6.50 6.24 4.07
N PRO A 22 -6.65 6.78 5.30
CA PRO A 22 -5.80 6.41 6.44
C PRO A 22 -5.81 4.91 6.78
N GLY A 23 -6.95 4.26 6.53
CA GLY A 23 -7.15 2.83 6.75
C GLY A 23 -6.63 1.91 5.65
N HIS A 24 -5.99 2.42 4.60
CA HIS A 24 -5.33 1.60 3.58
C HIS A 24 -3.81 1.67 3.73
N PHE A 25 -3.12 0.64 3.24
CA PHE A 25 -1.70 0.70 2.95
C PHE A 25 -1.50 1.57 1.73
N TRP A 26 -0.55 2.50 1.82
CA TRP A 26 -0.18 3.38 0.71
C TRP A 26 1.00 2.79 -0.04
N GLY A 27 0.90 2.84 -1.36
CA GLY A 27 1.97 2.46 -2.26
C GLY A 27 3.03 3.55 -2.42
N ARG A 28 3.92 3.34 -3.38
CA ARG A 28 4.95 4.32 -3.73
C ARG A 28 4.33 5.57 -4.34
N PRO A 29 5.00 6.72 -4.33
CA PRO A 29 4.59 7.84 -5.18
C PRO A 29 4.57 7.44 -6.65
N SER A 30 3.61 7.96 -7.41
CA SER A 30 3.54 7.84 -8.86
C SER A 30 3.88 9.18 -9.51
N ALA A 31 4.51 9.14 -10.68
CA ALA A 31 4.89 10.30 -11.48
C ALA A 31 4.31 10.23 -12.91
N THR A 32 3.24 9.46 -13.12
CA THR A 32 2.54 9.38 -14.41
C THR A 32 1.95 10.72 -14.83
N GLY A 33 1.78 10.93 -16.13
CA GLY A 33 1.20 12.15 -16.67
C GLY A 33 -0.28 12.33 -16.29
N GLY A 34 -0.66 13.57 -15.95
CA GLY A 34 -2.02 13.93 -15.55
C GLY A 34 -2.34 13.56 -14.10
N MET A 35 -2.71 12.31 -13.88
CA MET A 35 -3.09 11.79 -12.56
C MET A 35 -2.13 10.69 -12.10
N PRO A 36 -1.92 10.48 -10.78
CA PRO A 36 -1.11 9.38 -10.26
C PRO A 36 -1.66 8.01 -10.71
N TYR A 37 -0.77 7.07 -11.02
CA TYR A 37 -1.09 5.71 -11.42
C TYR A 37 -1.91 5.60 -12.71
N ASN A 38 -1.71 6.54 -13.65
CA ASN A 38 -2.39 6.54 -14.94
C ASN A 38 -1.79 5.49 -15.90
N GLY A 39 -2.54 4.41 -16.15
CA GLY A 39 -2.15 3.33 -17.06
C GLY A 39 -1.93 3.77 -18.52
N GLY A 40 -2.57 4.86 -18.95
CA GLY A 40 -2.39 5.44 -20.29
C GLY A 40 -1.19 6.40 -20.40
N ALA A 41 -0.54 6.75 -19.29
CA ALA A 41 0.56 7.71 -19.24
C ALA A 41 1.69 7.25 -18.30
N SER A 42 2.12 6.00 -18.45
CA SER A 42 3.22 5.41 -17.67
C SER A 42 4.51 6.22 -17.84
N GLY A 43 5.21 6.43 -16.73
CA GLY A 43 6.45 7.21 -16.70
C GLY A 43 6.95 7.46 -15.28
N GLY A 44 8.26 7.70 -15.17
CA GLY A 44 8.94 8.06 -13.94
C GLY A 44 9.16 9.57 -13.83
N SER A 45 9.61 10.03 -12.65
CA SER A 45 9.86 11.45 -12.42
C SER A 45 11.05 12.02 -13.22
N ASN A 46 12.02 11.17 -13.59
CA ASN A 46 13.23 11.52 -14.35
C ASN A 46 14.04 12.71 -13.79
N LEU A 47 13.93 12.98 -12.49
CA LEU A 47 14.69 14.02 -11.80
C LEU A 47 16.04 13.47 -11.31
N GLY A 48 17.13 14.19 -11.61
CA GLY A 48 18.46 13.87 -11.09
C GLY A 48 18.59 14.08 -9.58
N PRO A 49 19.58 13.45 -8.91
CA PRO A 49 19.73 13.47 -7.45
C PRO A 49 20.01 14.87 -6.87
N THR A 50 20.58 15.78 -7.65
CA THR A 50 20.86 17.18 -7.27
C THR A 50 19.72 18.13 -7.60
N ASN A 51 18.62 17.65 -8.18
CA ASN A 51 17.51 18.49 -8.58
C ASN A 51 16.73 18.98 -7.34
N PRO A 52 16.57 20.31 -7.13
CA PRO A 52 15.88 20.84 -5.96
C PRO A 52 14.40 20.41 -5.88
N ALA A 53 13.73 20.19 -7.01
CA ALA A 53 12.34 19.73 -7.03
C ALA A 53 12.21 18.31 -6.44
N LEU A 54 13.20 17.43 -6.68
CA LEU A 54 13.22 16.09 -6.08
C LEU A 54 13.36 16.19 -4.56
N VAL A 55 14.29 17.02 -4.08
CA VAL A 55 14.52 17.24 -2.65
C VAL A 55 13.26 17.79 -1.98
N GLN A 56 12.60 18.77 -2.60
CA GLN A 56 11.35 19.35 -2.09
C GLN A 56 10.22 18.32 -2.07
N ALA A 57 10.04 17.53 -3.13
CA ALA A 57 9.02 16.48 -3.18
C ALA A 57 9.23 15.41 -2.10
N VAL A 58 10.47 14.97 -1.90
CA VAL A 58 10.80 14.02 -0.83
C VAL A 58 10.50 14.61 0.55
N ARG A 59 10.89 15.87 0.81
CA ARG A 59 10.59 16.55 2.09
C ARG A 59 9.08 16.66 2.35
N ALA A 60 8.30 17.04 1.33
CA ALA A 60 6.85 17.12 1.43
C ALA A 60 6.21 15.76 1.75
N ARG A 61 6.69 14.68 1.10
CA ARG A 61 6.21 13.31 1.36
C ARG A 61 6.56 12.82 2.76
N VAL A 62 7.78 13.10 3.23
CA VAL A 62 8.19 12.80 4.61
C VAL A 62 7.29 13.53 5.61
N ALA A 63 7.02 14.82 5.38
CA ALA A 63 6.13 15.60 6.23
C ALA A 63 4.71 15.03 6.25
N ALA A 64 4.16 14.66 5.09
CA ALA A 64 2.83 14.05 4.99
C ALA A 64 2.74 12.70 5.72
N LEU A 65 3.76 11.84 5.59
CA LEU A 65 3.81 10.56 6.29
C LEU A 65 3.86 10.74 7.82
N ARG A 66 4.64 11.72 8.30
CA ARG A 66 4.71 12.05 9.73
C ARG A 66 3.41 12.68 10.25
N ALA A 67 2.76 13.52 9.46
CA ALA A 67 1.46 14.10 9.83
C ALA A 67 0.36 13.04 9.90
N ALA A 68 0.39 12.03 9.02
CA ALA A 68 -0.55 10.93 9.02
C ALA A 68 -0.36 9.94 10.19
N ASP A 69 0.85 9.89 10.78
CA ASP A 69 1.15 9.06 11.93
C ASP A 69 2.13 9.76 12.91
N PRO A 70 1.68 10.79 13.65
CA PRO A 70 2.57 11.65 14.44
C PRO A 70 3.34 10.93 15.56
N GLY A 71 2.83 9.79 16.04
CA GLY A 71 3.48 8.98 17.06
C GLY A 71 4.58 8.05 16.52
N ASN A 72 4.72 7.93 15.20
CA ASN A 72 5.67 7.03 14.57
C ASN A 72 7.05 7.67 14.46
N LYS A 73 8.01 7.10 15.18
CA LYS A 73 9.40 7.55 15.24
C LYS A 73 10.34 6.72 14.37
N ALA A 74 9.84 5.71 13.67
CA ALA A 74 10.65 4.89 12.80
C ALA A 74 11.25 5.72 11.65
N PRO A 75 12.42 5.34 11.12
CA PRO A 75 12.94 5.96 9.91
C PRO A 75 11.94 5.76 8.77
N VAL A 76 11.71 6.82 7.98
CA VAL A 76 10.78 6.78 6.85
C VAL A 76 11.37 5.92 5.72
N PRO A 77 10.70 4.84 5.28
CA PRO A 77 11.18 3.99 4.20
C PRO A 77 11.25 4.73 2.86
N VAL A 78 12.32 4.48 2.10
CA VAL A 78 12.61 5.20 0.85
C VAL A 78 11.52 5.01 -0.22
N ASP A 79 10.89 3.84 -0.25
CA ASP A 79 9.85 3.47 -1.20
C ASP A 79 8.61 4.36 -1.08
N LEU A 80 8.31 4.83 0.14
CA LEU A 80 7.15 5.70 0.40
C LEU A 80 7.40 7.17 0.01
N VAL A 81 8.65 7.53 -0.29
CA VAL A 81 9.02 8.92 -0.61
C VAL A 81 9.63 9.09 -2.00
N THR A 82 10.03 7.99 -2.64
CA THR A 82 10.61 7.97 -4.00
C THR A 82 9.65 7.37 -5.01
N ALA A 83 9.44 8.09 -6.12
CA ALA A 83 8.55 7.63 -7.17
C ALA A 83 9.11 6.38 -7.86
N SER A 84 8.24 5.46 -8.27
CA SER A 84 8.65 4.31 -9.08
C SER A 84 9.02 4.73 -10.51
N ALA A 85 9.89 3.96 -11.16
CA ALA A 85 10.35 4.24 -12.51
C ALA A 85 9.21 4.15 -13.55
N SER A 86 8.24 3.26 -13.35
CA SER A 86 7.06 3.13 -14.23
C SER A 86 5.92 4.09 -13.85
N GLY A 87 5.92 4.60 -12.63
CA GLY A 87 4.78 5.27 -12.01
C GLY A 87 3.59 4.34 -11.72
N LEU A 88 3.71 3.03 -11.96
CA LEU A 88 2.62 2.06 -11.84
C LEU A 88 2.97 0.86 -10.96
N ASP A 89 4.09 0.94 -10.24
CA ASP A 89 4.57 -0.15 -9.38
C ASP A 89 3.52 -0.53 -8.32
N PRO A 90 3.02 -1.78 -8.32
CA PRO A 90 2.05 -2.23 -7.34
C PRO A 90 2.68 -2.63 -6.00
N HIS A 91 4.02 -2.60 -5.89
CA HIS A 91 4.74 -3.12 -4.73
C HIS A 91 5.37 -2.06 -3.83
N ILE A 92 5.51 -2.42 -2.56
CA ILE A 92 6.35 -1.76 -1.56
C ILE A 92 7.21 -2.82 -0.85
N THR A 93 8.27 -2.43 -0.15
CA THR A 93 9.01 -3.36 0.70
C THR A 93 8.20 -3.77 1.94
N PRO A 94 8.49 -4.93 2.56
CA PRO A 94 7.92 -5.29 3.85
C PRO A 94 8.18 -4.24 4.94
N ALA A 95 9.33 -3.55 4.92
CA ALA A 95 9.63 -2.47 5.85
C ALA A 95 8.66 -1.28 5.67
N ALA A 96 8.33 -0.92 4.43
CA ALA A 96 7.32 0.08 4.11
C ALA A 96 5.91 -0.31 4.53
N ALA A 97 5.54 -1.59 4.43
CA ALA A 97 4.28 -2.09 4.97
C ALA A 97 4.27 -2.03 6.51
N GLN A 98 5.35 -2.46 7.16
CA GLN A 98 5.49 -2.45 8.62
C GLN A 98 5.43 -1.03 9.20
N TYR A 99 6.07 -0.06 8.54
CA TYR A 99 6.02 1.35 8.95
C TYR A 99 4.59 1.87 9.06
N GLN A 100 3.67 1.38 8.22
CA GLN A 100 2.28 1.86 8.15
C GLN A 100 1.32 1.13 9.11
N LEU A 101 1.76 0.04 9.75
CA LEU A 101 0.89 -0.84 10.55
C LEU A 101 0.13 -0.09 11.64
N ALA A 102 0.81 0.78 12.40
CA ALA A 102 0.20 1.49 13.53
C ALA A 102 -0.93 2.41 13.06
N ARG A 103 -0.69 3.19 11.99
CA ARG A 103 -1.71 4.04 11.38
C ARG A 103 -2.92 3.23 10.91
N VAL A 104 -2.68 2.17 10.13
CA VAL A 104 -3.75 1.33 9.56
C VAL A 104 -4.54 0.63 10.66
N ALA A 105 -3.86 0.08 11.67
CA ALA A 105 -4.46 -0.56 12.84
C ALA A 105 -5.45 0.36 13.54
N ARG A 106 -5.03 1.59 13.88
CA ARG A 106 -5.89 2.57 14.54
C ARG A 106 -7.08 2.95 13.68
N ALA A 107 -6.87 3.22 12.39
CA ALA A 107 -7.94 3.62 11.48
C ALA A 107 -8.97 2.50 11.24
N ARG A 108 -8.56 1.23 11.38
CA ARG A 108 -9.42 0.06 11.18
C ARG A 108 -9.96 -0.56 12.46
N GLY A 109 -9.50 -0.12 13.63
CA GLY A 109 -9.82 -0.78 14.90
C GLY A 109 -9.31 -2.23 14.99
N LEU A 110 -8.24 -2.56 14.27
CA LEU A 110 -7.69 -3.92 14.22
C LEU A 110 -6.44 -4.04 15.10
N PRO A 111 -6.20 -5.22 15.72
CA PRO A 111 -4.98 -5.45 16.48
C PRO A 111 -3.76 -5.45 15.54
N PRO A 112 -2.64 -4.79 15.89
CA PRO A 112 -1.45 -4.74 15.04
C PRO A 112 -0.87 -6.12 14.67
N ALA A 113 -1.07 -7.14 15.51
CA ALA A 113 -0.63 -8.51 15.25
C ALA A 113 -1.39 -9.16 14.09
N ALA A 114 -2.70 -8.90 13.97
CA ALA A 114 -3.50 -9.41 12.84
C ALA A 114 -3.05 -8.76 11.53
N LEU A 115 -2.80 -7.45 11.54
CA LEU A 115 -2.28 -6.76 10.36
C LEU A 115 -0.88 -7.21 9.96
N ARG A 116 -0.01 -7.52 10.93
CA ARG A 116 1.31 -8.08 10.65
C ARG A 116 1.21 -9.43 9.96
N THR A 117 0.36 -10.32 10.49
CA THR A 117 0.08 -11.62 9.87
C THR A 117 -0.44 -11.45 8.44
N LEU A 118 -1.33 -10.49 8.21
CA LEU A 118 -1.84 -10.19 6.89
C LEU A 118 -0.74 -9.69 5.93
N VAL A 119 0.13 -8.79 6.39
CA VAL A 119 1.29 -8.33 5.60
C VAL A 119 2.22 -9.51 5.26
N ASP A 120 2.49 -10.39 6.22
CA ASP A 120 3.36 -11.55 6.01
C ASP A 120 2.75 -12.53 4.97
N GLN A 121 1.44 -12.78 5.03
CA GLN A 121 0.71 -13.61 4.05
C GLN A 121 0.73 -13.02 2.62
N HIS A 122 0.79 -11.69 2.51
CA HIS A 122 0.85 -10.97 1.24
C HIS A 122 2.27 -10.56 0.84
N THR A 123 3.30 -11.04 1.55
CA THR A 123 4.69 -10.83 1.20
C THR A 123 5.16 -11.89 0.22
N GLU A 124 5.53 -11.47 -0.98
CA GLU A 124 6.21 -12.31 -1.96
C GLU A 124 7.70 -12.39 -1.61
N GLY A 125 8.20 -13.61 -1.42
CA GLY A 125 9.62 -13.87 -1.17
C GLY A 125 10.50 -13.69 -2.42
N ARG A 126 11.81 -13.82 -2.23
CA ARG A 126 12.78 -13.83 -3.34
C ARG A 126 12.54 -15.02 -4.25
N GLN A 127 12.70 -14.83 -5.55
CA GLN A 127 12.62 -15.92 -6.51
C GLN A 127 13.81 -16.87 -6.29
N TRP A 128 13.52 -18.16 -6.08
CA TRP A 128 14.49 -19.18 -5.67
C TRP A 128 15.31 -18.81 -4.42
N GLY A 129 14.80 -17.93 -3.55
CA GLY A 129 15.51 -17.46 -2.35
C GLY A 129 16.66 -16.47 -2.61
N LEU A 130 17.04 -16.23 -3.87
CA LEU A 130 18.25 -15.48 -4.23
C LEU A 130 17.98 -14.26 -5.12
N LEU A 131 16.97 -14.33 -5.98
CA LEU A 131 16.72 -13.30 -6.99
C LEU A 131 15.64 -12.31 -6.53
N GLY A 132 15.96 -11.03 -6.60
CA GLY A 132 15.07 -9.92 -6.24
C GLY A 132 14.99 -9.64 -4.75
N GLU A 133 14.04 -8.79 -4.39
CA GLU A 133 13.79 -8.37 -3.02
C GLU A 133 12.40 -8.83 -2.57
N PRO A 134 12.21 -9.14 -1.27
CA PRO A 134 10.89 -9.36 -0.71
C PRO A 134 10.00 -8.13 -0.96
N ARG A 135 8.75 -8.37 -1.36
CA ARG A 135 7.84 -7.30 -1.77
C ARG A 135 6.41 -7.59 -1.38
N VAL A 136 5.63 -6.54 -1.17
CA VAL A 136 4.23 -6.62 -0.76
C VAL A 136 3.39 -5.93 -1.82
N ASN A 137 2.42 -6.64 -2.40
CA ASN A 137 1.51 -6.06 -3.37
C ASN A 137 0.37 -5.31 -2.66
N VAL A 138 0.25 -4.01 -2.92
CA VAL A 138 -0.62 -3.11 -2.15
C VAL A 138 -2.10 -3.37 -2.41
N LEU A 139 -2.49 -3.65 -3.66
CA LEU A 139 -3.90 -3.84 -4.02
C LEU A 139 -4.49 -5.12 -3.39
N PRO A 140 -3.92 -6.32 -3.56
CA PRO A 140 -4.39 -7.52 -2.87
C PRO A 140 -4.40 -7.39 -1.35
N LEU A 141 -3.39 -6.73 -0.76
CA LEU A 141 -3.35 -6.49 0.69
C LEU A 141 -4.52 -5.62 1.15
N ASN A 142 -4.82 -4.53 0.44
CA ASN A 142 -5.94 -3.65 0.78
C ASN A 142 -7.30 -4.33 0.54
N LEU A 143 -7.43 -5.17 -0.49
CA LEU A 143 -8.65 -5.95 -0.72
C LEU A 143 -8.89 -6.95 0.43
N ALA A 144 -7.85 -7.67 0.86
CA ALA A 144 -7.97 -8.59 1.99
C ALA A 144 -8.29 -7.85 3.30
N LEU A 145 -7.72 -6.67 3.50
CA LEU A 145 -8.05 -5.80 4.63
C LEU A 145 -9.54 -5.38 4.62
N ASP A 146 -10.08 -5.05 3.45
CA ASP A 146 -11.49 -4.68 3.30
C ASP A 146 -12.44 -5.87 3.52
N GLU A 147 -12.00 -7.10 3.24
CA GLU A 147 -12.77 -8.32 3.54
C GLU A 147 -12.87 -8.57 5.05
N ILE A 148 -11.78 -8.38 5.80
CA ILE A 148 -11.79 -8.50 7.27
C ILE A 148 -12.78 -7.49 7.89
N ALA A 149 -12.85 -6.27 7.35
CA ALA A 149 -13.78 -5.24 7.81
C ALA A 149 -15.25 -5.53 7.43
N ALA A 150 -15.52 -6.32 6.38
CA ALA A 150 -16.86 -6.69 5.95
C ALA A 150 -17.44 -7.92 6.70
N GLN A 151 -16.58 -8.75 7.29
CA GLN A 151 -16.93 -9.95 8.06
C GLN A 151 -17.47 -9.74 9.51
N PRO A 152 -17.25 -8.63 10.25
CA PRO A 152 -17.66 -8.51 11.64
C PRO A 152 -19.19 -8.50 11.83
N ALA A 153 -19.96 -8.22 10.78
CA ALA A 153 -21.43 -8.13 10.84
C ALA A 153 -22.15 -9.45 10.55
N ARG A 154 -21.46 -10.52 10.13
CA ARG A 154 -22.11 -11.75 9.63
C ARG A 154 -22.26 -12.88 10.66
N HIS A 155 -21.77 -12.69 11.89
CA HIS A 155 -21.76 -13.75 12.92
C HIS A 155 -22.75 -13.52 14.09
N SER A 156 -23.60 -12.49 14.01
CA SER A 156 -24.67 -12.24 14.98
C SER A 156 -26.04 -12.34 14.31
N GLY A 157 -26.56 -13.56 14.15
CA GLY A 157 -27.91 -13.71 13.58
C GLY A 157 -28.31 -15.09 13.07
N ARG A 158 -28.02 -16.16 13.81
CA ARG A 158 -28.84 -17.39 13.73
C ARG A 158 -29.11 -17.92 15.14
N ALA A 159 -30.02 -17.24 15.82
CA ALA A 159 -30.86 -17.91 16.80
C ALA A 159 -32.11 -18.39 16.05
N SER A 160 -32.19 -19.69 15.81
CA SER A 160 -33.46 -20.37 15.51
C SER A 160 -34.30 -20.38 16.77
N PRO A 161 -35.63 -20.22 16.64
CA PRO A 161 -36.54 -20.92 17.55
C PRO A 161 -37.67 -21.62 16.77
N PRO A 162 -38.47 -22.43 17.49
CA PRO A 162 -38.81 -23.83 17.14
C PRO A 162 -39.87 -24.03 16.06
#